data_AF-A0A7K4HH14-F1
#
_entry.id   AF-A0A7K4HH14-F1
#
_cell.length_a   1.000
_cell.length_b   1.000
_cell.length_c   1.000
_cell.angle_alpha   90.00
_cell.angle_beta   90.00
_cell.angle_gamma   90.00
#
_symmetry.space_group_name_H-M   'P 1'
#
loop_
_entity.id
_entity.type
_entity.pdbx_description
1 polymer ?
#
loop_
_entity_poly.entity_id
_entity_poly.type
_entity_poly.pdbx_seq_one_letter_code
_entity_poly.pdbx_strand_id
1 'polypeptide(L)'
;MIDEEDDEEILKKKRSLKSVLKSLVLIGLVLIGVMFIYIGEPDPTVSLMIGFFCICLATSILQMKKEPSDPVRQTLTILKCKSCGAIKVRNYESGDFIFKSTDTCDECDEPMQVNQIYSVKLKKAKDKSNKLEKDKEELKQTIEI
;
A
#
# COMPACT_ATOMS: atom_id res chain seq x y z
N MET A 1 8.73 3.57 -19.84
CA MET A 1 9.22 4.70 -19.03
C MET A 1 8.35 4.82 -17.78
N ILE A 2 8.33 3.75 -17.02
CA ILE A 2 7.88 3.59 -15.64
C ILE A 2 8.97 2.66 -15.11
N ASP A 3 9.58 2.97 -13.96
CA ASP A 3 10.24 2.03 -13.03
C ASP A 3 11.38 2.70 -12.22
N GLU A 4 11.92 3.86 -12.62
CA GLU A 4 13.05 4.47 -11.87
C GLU A 4 12.63 5.13 -10.54
N GLU A 5 11.44 5.73 -10.44
CA GLU A 5 11.00 6.37 -9.18
C GLU A 5 10.61 5.36 -8.09
N ASP A 6 10.13 4.17 -8.48
CA ASP A 6 9.74 3.12 -7.53
C ASP A 6 10.96 2.44 -6.88
N ASP A 7 12.09 2.38 -7.59
CA ASP A 7 13.34 1.77 -7.09
C ASP A 7 14.04 2.62 -6.02
N GLU A 8 13.96 3.95 -6.11
CA GLU A 8 14.56 4.85 -5.11
C GLU A 8 13.84 4.80 -3.75
N GLU A 9 12.52 4.55 -3.73
CA GLU A 9 11.77 4.38 -2.47
C GLU A 9 12.14 3.08 -1.73
N ILE A 10 12.58 2.03 -2.46
CA ILE A 10 13.02 0.76 -1.86
C ILE A 10 14.30 0.94 -1.04
N LEU A 11 15.22 1.79 -1.51
CA LEU A 11 16.53 2.02 -0.87
C LEU A 11 16.43 2.78 0.46
N LYS A 12 15.40 3.61 0.67
CA LYS A 12 15.21 4.35 1.93
C LYS A 12 14.35 3.63 2.97
N LYS A 13 13.85 2.42 2.67
CA LYS A 13 13.03 1.65 3.59
C LYS A 13 13.89 1.07 4.72
N LYS A 14 14.17 1.89 5.73
CA LYS A 14 14.71 1.52 7.03
C LYS A 14 13.94 0.28 7.50
N ARG A 15 14.51 -0.92 7.34
CA ARG A 15 13.84 -2.18 7.68
C ARG A 15 13.34 -2.03 9.11
N SER A 16 12.02 -2.02 9.29
CA SER A 16 11.40 -1.92 10.60
C SER A 16 12.06 -2.94 11.52
N LEU A 17 12.72 -2.48 12.58
CA LEU A 17 13.48 -3.32 13.52
C LEU A 17 12.60 -4.45 14.09
N LYS A 18 11.30 -4.19 14.22
CA LYS A 18 10.27 -5.17 14.58
C LYS A 18 10.13 -6.30 13.54
N SER A 19 10.30 -6.01 12.25
CA SER A 19 10.27 -7.00 11.18
C SER A 19 11.54 -7.84 11.14
N VAL A 20 12.70 -7.22 11.41
CA VAL A 20 13.98 -7.95 11.50
C VAL A 20 13.97 -8.89 12.70
N LEU A 21 13.52 -8.41 13.87
CA LEU A 21 13.40 -9.21 15.08
C LEU A 21 12.48 -10.42 14.89
N LYS A 22 11.30 -10.23 14.27
CA LYS A 22 10.39 -11.35 13.93
C LYS A 22 11.06 -12.39 13.03
N SER A 23 11.84 -11.95 12.05
CA SER A 23 12.57 -12.85 11.15
C SER A 23 13.65 -13.64 11.90
N LEU A 24 14.38 -13.01 12.80
CA LEU A 24 15.38 -13.69 13.64
C LEU A 24 14.75 -14.73 14.57
N VAL A 25 13.60 -14.41 15.17
CA VAL A 25 12.84 -15.36 16.01
C VAL A 25 12.40 -16.59 15.21
N LEU A 26 11.89 -16.39 13.99
CA LEU A 26 11.48 -17.50 13.12
C LEU A 26 12.65 -18.38 12.70
N ILE A 27 13.80 -17.78 12.36
CA ILE A 27 15.02 -18.52 12.03
C ILE A 27 15.50 -19.31 13.27
N GLY A 28 15.46 -18.72 14.46
CA GLY A 28 15.78 -19.41 15.72
C GLY A 28 14.89 -20.62 15.97
N LEU A 29 13.58 -20.53 15.72
CA LEU A 29 12.64 -21.64 15.92
C LEU A 29 12.90 -22.81 14.97
N VAL A 30 13.29 -22.52 13.72
CA VAL A 30 13.71 -23.55 12.76
C VAL A 30 15.02 -24.22 13.21
N LEU A 31 16.00 -23.43 13.67
CA LEU A 31 17.27 -23.98 14.18
C LEU A 31 17.06 -24.87 15.41
N ILE A 32 16.15 -24.49 16.31
CA ILE A 32 15.77 -25.32 17.46
C ILE A 32 15.14 -26.64 16.99
N GLY A 33 14.21 -26.60 16.02
CA GLY A 33 13.61 -27.81 15.45
C GLY A 33 14.65 -28.74 14.82
N VAL A 34 15.62 -28.19 14.08
CA VAL A 34 16.74 -28.97 13.52
C VAL A 34 17.63 -29.53 14.64
N MET A 35 17.91 -28.76 15.68
CA MET A 35 18.74 -29.21 16.81
C MET A 35 18.09 -30.37 17.57
N PHE A 36 16.77 -30.34 17.75
CA PHE A 36 16.01 -31.47 18.33
C PHE A 36 16.11 -32.74 17.49
N ILE A 37 16.17 -32.64 16.16
CA ILE A 37 16.34 -33.80 15.27
C ILE A 37 17.73 -34.43 15.41
N TYR A 38 18.77 -33.61 15.61
CA TYR A 38 20.16 -34.09 15.65
C TYR A 38 20.65 -34.52 17.04
N ILE A 39 20.11 -33.94 18.12
CA ILE A 39 20.65 -34.12 19.49
C ILE A 39 19.61 -34.74 20.46
N GLY A 40 18.35 -34.92 20.04
CA GLY A 40 17.28 -35.40 20.92
C GLY A 40 17.34 -36.90 21.24
N GLU A 41 17.70 -37.25 22.47
CA GLU A 41 18.01 -38.62 22.92
C GLU A 41 16.91 -39.49 23.57
N PRO A 42 15.62 -39.11 23.78
CA PRO A 42 14.71 -40.06 24.43
C PRO A 42 14.10 -41.10 23.44
N ASP A 43 13.90 -40.74 22.16
CA ASP A 43 13.47 -41.65 21.07
C ASP A 43 13.61 -40.91 19.71
N PRO A 44 14.26 -41.50 18.68
CA PRO A 44 14.45 -40.83 17.37
C PRO A 44 13.13 -40.48 16.67
N THR A 45 12.08 -41.27 16.90
CA THR A 45 10.74 -41.05 16.34
C THR A 45 10.08 -39.82 16.97
N VAL A 46 10.20 -39.67 18.29
CA VAL A 46 9.62 -38.54 19.04
C VAL A 46 10.36 -37.25 18.69
N SER A 47 11.69 -37.28 18.63
CA SER A 47 12.53 -36.14 18.23
C SER A 47 12.21 -35.67 16.80
N LEU A 48 11.98 -36.61 15.87
CA LEU A 48 11.60 -36.29 14.48
C LEU A 48 10.21 -35.65 14.40
N MET A 49 9.23 -36.17 15.14
CA MET A 49 7.87 -35.62 15.17
C MET A 49 7.84 -34.19 15.73
N ILE A 50 8.60 -33.94 16.81
CA ILE A 50 8.71 -32.60 17.43
C ILE A 50 9.39 -31.62 16.46
N GLY A 51 10.51 -32.00 15.86
CA GLY A 51 11.22 -31.15 14.90
C GLY A 51 10.38 -30.80 13.67
N PHE A 52 9.68 -31.79 13.11
CA PHE A 52 8.76 -31.59 11.99
C PHE A 52 7.64 -30.61 12.36
N PHE A 53 7.03 -30.78 13.54
CA PHE A 53 5.96 -29.90 14.02
C PHE A 53 6.45 -28.44 14.19
N CYS A 54 7.64 -28.24 14.75
CA CYS A 54 8.25 -26.91 14.87
C CYS A 54 8.46 -26.23 13.51
N ILE A 55 8.94 -26.97 12.51
CA ILE A 55 9.16 -26.44 11.15
C ILE A 55 7.84 -26.12 10.46
N CYS A 56 6.83 -26.99 10.58
CA CYS A 56 5.49 -26.75 10.07
C CYS A 56 4.88 -25.48 10.69
N LEU A 57 4.97 -25.32 12.02
CA LEU A 57 4.47 -24.12 12.68
C LEU A 57 5.21 -22.84 12.23
N ALA A 58 6.54 -22.87 12.13
CA ALA A 58 7.33 -21.74 11.64
C ALA A 58 6.89 -21.31 10.23
N THR A 59 6.71 -22.29 9.33
CA THR A 59 6.30 -22.03 7.95
C THR A 59 4.86 -21.57 7.83
N SER A 60 3.94 -22.09 8.65
CA SER A 60 2.55 -21.60 8.70
C SER A 60 2.48 -20.14 9.18
N ILE A 61 3.26 -19.76 10.19
CA ILE A 61 3.32 -18.36 10.67
C ILE A 61 3.87 -17.43 9.59
N LEU A 62 4.83 -17.91 8.79
CA LEU A 62 5.37 -17.16 7.65
C LEU A 62 4.35 -16.95 6.53
N GLN A 63 3.47 -17.94 6.29
CA GLN A 63 2.40 -17.86 5.28
C GLN A 63 1.22 -17.02 5.76
N MET A 64 0.98 -16.93 7.07
CA MET A 64 -0.07 -16.10 7.66
C MET A 64 0.21 -14.60 7.62
N LYS A 65 1.24 -14.17 6.87
CA LYS A 65 1.48 -12.76 6.58
C LYS A 65 0.25 -12.19 5.90
N LYS A 66 -0.46 -11.34 6.63
CA LYS A 66 -1.59 -10.55 6.13
C LYS A 66 -1.12 -9.81 4.88
N GLU A 67 -1.79 -10.07 3.75
CA GLU A 67 -1.58 -9.27 2.55
C GLU A 67 -1.71 -7.79 2.92
N PRO A 68 -0.82 -6.93 2.41
CA PRO A 68 -0.98 -5.51 2.61
C PRO A 68 -2.38 -5.14 2.13
N SER A 69 -3.21 -4.60 3.02
CA SER A 69 -4.56 -4.15 2.65
C SER A 69 -4.43 -3.29 1.41
N ASP A 70 -5.07 -3.69 0.31
CA ASP A 70 -5.01 -2.90 -0.92
C ASP A 70 -5.32 -1.43 -0.59
N PRO A 71 -4.53 -0.49 -1.13
CA PRO A 71 -4.81 0.92 -0.90
C PRO A 71 -6.23 1.20 -1.39
N VAL A 72 -7.03 1.91 -0.57
CA VAL A 72 -8.38 2.32 -0.96
C VAL A 72 -8.28 3.06 -2.28
N ARG A 73 -8.98 2.60 -3.30
CA ARG A 73 -8.97 3.23 -4.62
C ARG A 73 -10.24 4.04 -4.82
N GLN A 74 -10.12 5.15 -5.54
CA GLN A 74 -11.23 5.99 -5.97
C GLN A 74 -11.17 6.17 -7.48
N THR A 75 -12.28 5.98 -8.18
CA THR A 75 -12.34 6.21 -9.62
C THR A 75 -12.83 7.63 -9.89
N LEU A 76 -12.08 8.35 -10.71
CA LEU A 76 -12.37 9.73 -11.08
C LEU A 76 -12.67 9.81 -12.58
N THR A 77 -13.62 10.69 -12.92
CA THR A 77 -13.99 11.05 -14.28
C THR A 77 -13.49 12.46 -14.55
N ILE A 78 -12.72 12.64 -15.61
CA ILE A 78 -12.32 13.96 -16.13
C ILE A 78 -13.24 14.32 -17.29
N LEU A 79 -13.92 15.46 -17.15
CA LEU A 79 -14.68 16.13 -18.21
C LEU A 79 -13.79 17.19 -18.85
N LYS A 80 -13.83 17.29 -20.18
CA LYS A 80 -13.15 18.33 -20.95
C LYS A 80 -14.15 19.00 -21.89
N CYS A 81 -14.17 20.33 -21.90
CA CYS A 81 -14.93 21.10 -22.87
C CYS A 81 -14.21 21.08 -24.23
N LYS A 82 -14.93 20.86 -25.32
CA LYS A 82 -14.34 20.88 -26.67
C LYS A 82 -14.02 22.29 -27.17
N SER A 83 -14.64 23.30 -26.57
CA SER A 83 -14.70 24.64 -27.16
C SER A 83 -13.75 25.61 -26.48
N CYS A 84 -13.78 25.69 -25.14
CA CYS A 84 -12.80 26.46 -24.37
C CYS A 84 -11.65 25.61 -23.78
N GLY A 85 -11.78 24.29 -23.74
CA GLY A 85 -10.76 23.40 -23.17
C GLY A 85 -10.80 23.24 -21.64
N ALA A 86 -11.77 23.84 -20.95
CA ALA A 86 -11.96 23.72 -19.50
C ALA A 86 -12.00 22.26 -19.04
N ILE A 87 -11.43 21.99 -17.86
CA ILE A 87 -11.32 20.65 -17.28
C ILE A 87 -12.05 20.62 -15.95
N LYS A 88 -12.95 19.64 -15.78
CA LYS A 88 -13.70 19.42 -14.54
C LYS A 88 -13.50 17.97 -14.08
N VAL A 89 -13.11 17.78 -12.82
CA VAL A 89 -12.85 16.46 -12.24
C VAL A 89 -13.97 16.13 -11.26
N ARG A 90 -14.58 14.95 -11.40
CA ARG A 90 -15.59 14.45 -10.47
C ARG A 90 -15.42 12.97 -10.16
N ASN A 91 -16.17 12.49 -9.18
CA ASN A 91 -16.26 11.05 -8.92
C ASN A 91 -16.91 10.35 -10.10
N TYR A 92 -16.45 9.13 -10.36
CA TYR A 92 -17.11 8.26 -11.33
C TYR A 92 -18.56 8.02 -10.95
N GLU A 93 -19.45 8.15 -11.93
CA GLU A 93 -20.86 7.80 -11.81
C GLU A 93 -21.18 6.64 -12.75
N SER A 94 -22.09 5.77 -12.31
CA SER A 94 -22.52 4.62 -13.10
C SER A 94 -23.03 5.06 -14.47
N GLY A 95 -22.44 4.50 -15.53
CA GLY A 95 -22.78 4.85 -16.91
C GLY A 95 -21.94 5.98 -17.50
N ASP A 96 -20.87 6.41 -16.82
CA ASP A 96 -19.82 7.21 -17.46
C ASP A 96 -19.01 6.35 -18.44
N PHE A 97 -18.82 6.86 -19.66
CA PHE A 97 -17.94 6.27 -20.67
C PHE A 97 -17.19 7.37 -21.40
N ILE A 98 -16.03 7.04 -21.96
CA ILE A 98 -15.20 7.98 -22.70
C ILE A 98 -16.00 8.49 -23.90
N PHE A 99 -15.96 9.81 -24.12
CA PHE A 99 -16.73 10.52 -25.13
C PHE A 99 -18.25 10.66 -24.86
N LYS A 100 -18.72 10.41 -23.63
CA LYS A 100 -20.08 10.76 -23.22
C LYS A 100 -20.23 12.28 -23.06
N SER A 101 -21.23 12.89 -23.71
CA SER A 101 -21.59 14.29 -23.46
C SER A 101 -22.26 14.44 -22.09
N THR A 102 -21.88 15.48 -21.35
CA THR A 102 -22.37 15.78 -20.00
C THR A 102 -22.90 17.21 -19.93
N ASP A 103 -23.13 17.70 -18.70
CA ASP A 103 -23.62 19.05 -18.43
C ASP A 103 -22.76 20.15 -19.09
N THR A 104 -23.35 21.34 -19.15
CA THR A 104 -22.77 22.53 -19.76
C THR A 104 -21.52 22.99 -19.03
N CYS A 105 -20.59 23.55 -19.79
CA CYS A 105 -19.36 24.13 -19.29
C CYS A 105 -19.67 25.42 -18.53
N ASP A 106 -19.14 25.55 -17.31
CA ASP A 106 -19.32 26.74 -16.47
C ASP A 106 -18.66 28.01 -17.06
N GLU A 107 -17.80 27.88 -18.08
CA GLU A 107 -17.07 29.00 -18.71
C GLU A 107 -17.66 29.47 -20.05
N CYS A 108 -18.26 28.57 -20.84
CA CYS A 108 -18.68 28.87 -22.21
C CYS A 108 -20.05 28.29 -22.59
N ASP A 109 -20.79 27.71 -21.64
CA ASP A 109 -22.14 27.14 -21.79
C ASP A 109 -22.28 26.00 -22.82
N GLU A 110 -21.17 25.54 -23.41
CA GLU A 110 -21.16 24.42 -24.34
C GLU A 110 -21.10 23.06 -23.61
N PRO A 111 -21.61 21.97 -24.21
CA PRO A 111 -21.62 20.66 -23.55
C PRO A 111 -20.20 20.13 -23.33
N MET A 112 -19.90 19.75 -22.09
CA MET A 112 -18.64 19.06 -21.78
C MET A 112 -18.72 17.58 -22.19
N GLN A 113 -17.56 16.93 -22.30
CA GLN A 113 -17.47 15.52 -22.64
C GLN A 113 -16.52 14.78 -21.69
N VAL A 114 -16.84 13.55 -21.32
CA VAL A 114 -15.93 12.67 -20.58
C VAL A 114 -14.70 12.38 -21.44
N ASN A 115 -13.54 12.81 -20.97
CA ASN A 115 -12.26 12.65 -21.66
C ASN A 115 -11.47 11.45 -21.11
N GLN A 116 -11.45 11.25 -19.79
CA GLN A 116 -10.68 10.19 -19.14
C GLN A 116 -11.41 9.64 -17.92
N ILE A 117 -11.24 8.35 -17.64
CA ILE A 117 -11.70 7.68 -16.42
C ILE A 117 -10.53 6.86 -15.88
N TYR A 118 -10.10 7.12 -14.64
CA TYR A 118 -8.98 6.39 -14.04
C TYR A 118 -9.16 6.18 -12.54
N SER A 119 -8.48 5.14 -12.02
CA SER A 119 -8.49 4.78 -10.62
C SER A 119 -7.25 5.32 -9.92
N VAL A 120 -7.44 6.17 -8.91
CA VAL A 120 -6.36 6.70 -8.08
C VAL A 120 -6.26 5.95 -6.75
N LYS A 121 -5.03 5.70 -6.29
CA LYS A 121 -4.77 5.20 -4.93
C LYS A 121 -4.93 6.34 -3.93
N LEU A 122 -5.82 6.21 -2.97
CA LEU A 122 -5.96 7.17 -1.88
C LEU A 122 -4.92 6.89 -0.80
N LYS A 123 -4.17 7.93 -0.40
CA LYS A 123 -3.36 7.89 0.82
C LYS A 123 -4.31 7.78 2.02
N LYS A 124 -4.04 6.82 2.92
CA LYS A 124 -4.85 6.60 4.13
C LYS A 124 -4.94 7.92 4.91
N ALA A 125 -6.11 8.25 5.44
CA ALA A 125 -6.38 9.53 6.10
C ALA A 125 -5.37 9.89 7.23
N LYS A 126 -4.77 8.88 7.86
CA LYS A 126 -3.74 9.04 8.90
C LYS A 126 -2.46 9.73 8.41
N ASP A 127 -2.14 9.59 7.12
CA ASP A 127 -0.98 10.28 6.52
C ASP A 127 -1.32 11.75 6.17
N LYS A 128 -2.59 12.05 5.84
CA LYS A 128 -3.03 13.43 5.58
C LYS A 128 -3.09 14.26 6.86
N SER A 129 -3.57 13.70 7.98
CA SER A 129 -3.60 14.41 9.27
C SER A 129 -2.19 14.73 9.76
N ASN A 130 -1.27 13.76 9.73
CA ASN A 130 0.12 13.98 10.14
C ASN A 130 0.85 14.97 9.22
N LYS A 131 0.55 14.99 7.92
CA LYS A 131 1.12 15.98 6.99
C LYS A 131 0.55 17.39 7.25
N LEU A 132 -0.76 17.52 7.44
CA LEU A 132 -1.37 18.82 7.77
C LEU A 132 -0.89 19.38 9.11
N GLU A 133 -0.65 18.51 10.11
CA GLU A 133 -0.10 18.92 11.40
C GLU A 133 1.34 19.38 11.28
N LYS A 134 2.16 18.65 10.52
CA LYS A 134 3.55 19.02 10.23
C LYS A 134 3.66 20.34 9.44
N ASP A 135 2.86 20.50 8.39
CA ASP A 135 2.83 21.72 7.58
C ASP A 135 2.37 22.94 8.42
N LYS A 136 1.49 22.72 9.42
CA LYS A 136 1.10 23.75 10.40
C LYS A 136 2.21 24.12 11.38
N GLU A 137 3.03 23.17 11.81
CA GLU A 137 4.19 23.43 12.68
C GLU A 137 5.28 24.21 11.95
N GLU A 138 5.57 23.85 10.70
CA GLU A 138 6.55 24.55 9.85
C GLU A 138 6.12 26.00 9.54
N LEU A 139 4.81 26.24 9.34
CA LEU A 139 4.27 27.59 9.14
C LEU A 139 4.41 28.48 10.39
N LYS A 140 4.23 27.90 11.59
CA LYS A 140 4.39 28.64 12.86
C LYS A 140 5.84 29.04 13.10
N GLN A 141 6.79 28.14 12.82
CA GLN A 141 8.22 28.42 12.97
C GLN A 141 8.74 29.49 11.98
N THR A 142 8.07 29.66 10.84
CA THR A 142 8.44 30.69 9.85
C THR A 142 7.89 32.08 10.21
N ILE A 143 6.83 32.15 11.01
CA ILE A 143 6.18 33.40 11.42
C ILE A 143 6.78 33.96 12.72
N GLU A 144 7.50 33.13 13.49
CA GLU A 144 8.17 33.52 14.75
C GLU A 144 9.63 34.01 14.57
N ILE A 145 10.08 34.29 13.34
CA ILE A 145 11.39 34.89 13.00
C ILE A 145 11.22 36.32 12.51
#